data_AF-A0A2X3J4B9-F1
#
_entry.id   AF-A0A2X3J4B9-F1
#
_cell.length_a   1.000
_cell.length_b   1.000
_cell.length_c   1.000
_cell.angle_alpha   90.00
_cell.angle_beta   90.00
_cell.angle_gamma   90.00
#
_symmetry.space_group_name_H-M   'P 1'
#
loop_
_entity.id
_entity.type
_entity.pdbx_description
1 polymer ?
#
loop_
_entity_poly.entity_id
_entity_poly.type
_entity_poly.pdbx_seq_one_letter_code
_entity_poly.pdbx_strand_id
1 'polypeptide(L)' 'MLQMKDFGLPLPHMGWNRVYPKAGDRLFRGIEDGAYFYFVHSYAMPVCENTIAQANYGEAFTAAVQKR' A
#
# COMPACT_ATOMS: atom_id res chain seq x y z
N MET A 1 -3.43 9.26 -9.50
CA MET A 1 -2.24 8.41 -9.33
C MET A 1 -1.02 9.21 -9.71
N LEU A 2 0.06 9.11 -8.94
CA LEU A 2 1.33 9.79 -9.20
C LEU A 2 2.41 8.74 -9.44
N GLN A 3 3.42 9.06 -10.27
CA GLN A 3 4.61 8.23 -10.35
C GLN A 3 5.28 8.25 -8.99
N MET A 4 5.62 7.08 -8.45
CA MET A 4 6.27 7.02 -7.16
C MET A 4 7.65 7.65 -7.27
N LYS A 5 8.03 8.42 -6.24
CA LYS A 5 9.45 8.75 -6.07
C LYS A 5 10.14 7.47 -5.65
N ASP A 6 11.20 7.13 -6.36
CA ASP A 6 11.91 5.87 -6.15
C ASP A 6 12.80 5.92 -4.91
N PHE A 7 13.21 7.10 -4.43
CA PHE A 7 14.11 7.26 -3.29
C PHE A 7 15.38 6.37 -3.38
N GLY A 8 15.84 6.11 -4.61
CA GLY A 8 16.96 5.20 -4.89
C GLY A 8 16.62 3.70 -4.83
N LEU A 9 15.35 3.33 -4.68
CA LEU A 9 14.84 1.96 -4.78
C LEU A 9 14.53 1.58 -6.24
N PRO A 10 14.61 0.30 -6.62
CA PRO A 10 14.30 -0.11 -7.99
C PRO A 10 12.83 0.12 -8.35
N LEU A 11 12.58 0.60 -9.57
CA LEU A 11 11.23 0.66 -10.15
C LEU A 11 11.05 -0.41 -11.23
N PRO A 12 9.84 -0.99 -11.38
CA PRO A 12 8.66 -0.82 -10.51
C PRO A 12 8.91 -1.35 -9.10
N HIS A 13 8.11 -0.89 -8.12
CA HIS A 13 7.98 -1.59 -6.85
C HIS A 13 7.46 -3.00 -7.17
N MET A 14 8.34 -3.99 -7.08
CA MET A 14 8.09 -5.37 -7.47
C MET A 14 8.51 -6.32 -6.35
N GLY A 15 7.59 -7.18 -5.93
CA GLY A 15 7.86 -8.20 -4.93
C GLY A 15 6.87 -8.19 -3.77
N TRP A 16 7.21 -8.98 -2.75
CA TRP A 16 6.42 -9.09 -1.54
C TRP A 16 6.71 -7.93 -0.59
N ASN A 17 5.66 -7.20 -0.19
CA ASN A 17 5.76 -6.09 0.75
C ASN A 17 4.65 -6.17 1.81
N ARG A 18 4.91 -5.61 2.98
CA ARG A 18 3.98 -5.63 4.12
C ARG A 18 2.88 -4.59 3.94
N VAL A 19 1.66 -4.98 4.24
CA VAL A 19 0.49 -4.11 4.24
C VAL A 19 -0.04 -3.95 5.66
N TYR A 20 -0.38 -2.72 6.02
CA TYR A 20 -0.94 -2.34 7.30
C TYR A 20 -2.35 -1.78 7.09
N PRO A 21 -3.40 -2.58 7.33
CA PRO A 21 -4.78 -2.13 7.27
C PRO A 21 -5.09 -1.10 8.35
N LYS A 22 -6.11 -0.24 8.15
CA LYS A 22 -6.67 0.50 9.28
C LYS A 22 -7.46 -0.48 10.16
N ALA A 23 -7.42 -0.22 11.46
CA ALA A 23 -8.10 -1.06 12.44
C ALA A 23 -9.60 -1.18 12.13
N GLY A 24 -10.09 -2.42 12.09
CA GLY A 24 -11.51 -2.72 11.89
C GLY A 24 -11.99 -2.79 10.43
N ASP A 25 -11.09 -2.63 9.45
CA ASP A 25 -11.48 -2.76 8.04
C ASP A 25 -11.90 -4.18 7.67
N ARG A 26 -13.11 -4.30 7.11
CA ARG A 26 -13.74 -5.59 6.79
C ARG A 26 -12.96 -6.40 5.75
N LEU A 27 -12.27 -5.73 4.85
CA LEU A 27 -11.50 -6.36 3.77
C LEU A 27 -10.32 -7.20 4.30
N PHE A 28 -9.75 -6.79 5.43
CA PHE A 28 -8.56 -7.42 6.03
C PHE A 28 -8.91 -8.29 7.26
N ARG A 29 -10.18 -8.61 7.47
CA ARG A 29 -10.59 -9.46 8.60
C ARG A 29 -9.93 -10.84 8.50
N GLY A 30 -9.22 -11.22 9.56
CA GLY A 30 -8.52 -12.51 9.64
C GLY A 30 -7.17 -12.52 8.92
N ILE A 31 -6.70 -11.37 8.42
CA ILE A 31 -5.34 -11.18 7.93
C ILE A 31 -4.56 -10.42 9.00
N GLU A 32 -3.37 -10.91 9.34
CA GLU A 32 -2.51 -10.27 10.33
C GLU A 32 -1.99 -8.91 9.83
N ASP A 33 -1.84 -7.96 10.76
CA ASP A 33 -1.20 -6.68 10.47
C ASP A 33 0.24 -6.91 10.00
N GLY A 34 0.61 -6.28 8.88
CA GLY A 34 1.93 -6.47 8.28
C GLY A 34 2.08 -7.76 7.47
N ALA A 35 0.97 -8.46 7.17
CA ALA A 35 1.00 -9.56 6.21
C ALA A 35 1.56 -9.13 4.85
N TYR A 36 2.21 -10.07 4.16
CA TYR A 36 2.85 -9.82 2.88
C TYR A 36 1.87 -9.95 1.72
N PHE A 37 1.90 -8.98 0.82
CA PHE A 37 1.19 -8.98 -0.46
C PHE A 37 2.19 -8.74 -1.59
N TYR A 38 1.90 -9.29 -2.77
CA TYR A 38 2.76 -9.11 -3.93
C TYR A 38 2.35 -7.85 -4.71
N PHE A 39 3.31 -6.97 -4.97
CA PHE A 39 3.14 -5.73 -5.72
C PHE A 39 3.93 -5.75 -7.02
N VAL A 40 3.39 -5.06 -8.04
CA VAL A 40 4.08 -4.70 -9.29
C VAL A 40 3.50 -3.41 -9.83
N HIS A 41 4.12 -2.27 -9.51
CA HIS A 41 3.67 -0.95 -9.99
C HIS A 41 4.77 0.12 -9.98
N SER A 42 4.68 1.10 -10.88
CA SER A 42 5.53 2.32 -10.86
C SER A 42 4.77 3.58 -10.43
N TYR A 43 3.44 3.47 -10.27
CA TYR A 43 2.55 4.54 -9.86
C TYR A 43 1.76 4.10 -8.64
N ALA A 44 1.51 5.02 -7.72
CA ALA A 44 0.68 4.76 -6.55
C ALA A 44 -0.19 5.98 -6.22
N MET A 45 -1.20 5.75 -5.38
CA MET A 45 -1.99 6.83 -4.81
C MET A 45 -1.39 7.23 -3.45
N PRO A 46 -1.19 8.53 -3.18
CA PRO A 46 -0.82 9.00 -1.85
C PRO A 46 -1.83 8.54 -0.79
N VAL A 47 -1.41 8.51 0.46
CA VAL A 47 -2.33 8.24 1.58
C VAL A 47 -3.35 9.38 1.67
N CYS A 48 -4.63 9.03 1.80
CA CYS A 48 -5.74 9.97 1.93
C CYS A 48 -6.82 9.42 2.88
N GLU A 49 -7.92 10.17 3.04
CA GLU A 49 -9.04 9.79 3.91
C GLU A 49 -9.65 8.41 3.53
N ASN A 50 -9.68 8.10 2.24
CA ASN A 50 -10.26 6.88 1.69
C ASN A 50 -9.30 5.67 1.72
N THR A 51 -8.05 5.86 2.15
CA THR A 51 -7.09 4.77 2.34
C THR A 51 -7.57 3.85 3.45
N ILE A 52 -7.70 2.55 3.18
CA ILE A 52 -8.05 1.51 4.16
C ILE A 52 -6.87 0.59 4.47
N ALA A 53 -5.80 0.63 3.67
CA ALA A 53 -4.53 0.01 4.02
C ALA A 53 -3.35 0.73 3.39
N GLN A 54 -2.23 0.74 4.10
CA GLN A 54 -0.99 1.40 3.69
C GLN A 54 0.13 0.37 3.50
N ALA A 55 1.04 0.67 2.59
CA ALA A 55 2.35 0.02 2.48
C ALA A 55 3.42 1.10 2.33
N ASN A 56 4.68 0.73 2.53
CA ASN A 56 5.80 1.66 2.40
C ASN A 56 6.82 1.12 1.39
N TYR A 57 7.19 1.96 0.43
CA TYR A 57 8.29 1.71 -0.49
C TYR A 57 8.97 3.04 -0.82
N GLY A 58 9.94 3.44 0.02
CA GLY A 58 10.54 4.77 0.02
C GLY A 58 9.65 5.82 0.69
N GLU A 59 8.37 5.85 0.32
CA GLU A 59 7.32 6.61 0.99
C GLU A 59 6.07 5.76 1.26
N ALA A 60 5.21 6.24 2.17
CA ALA A 60 3.93 5.60 2.43
C ALA A 60 2.95 5.84 1.27
N PHE A 61 2.28 4.79 0.82
CA PHE A 61 1.28 4.85 -0.23
C PHE A 61 0.03 4.05 0.12
N THR A 62 -1.06 4.31 -0.60
CA THR A 62 -2.31 3.58 -0.45
C THR A 62 -2.20 2.21 -1.11
N ALA A 63 -2.17 1.15 -0.29
CA ALA A 63 -2.22 -0.24 -0.74
C ALA A 63 -3.65 -0.71 -1.06
N ALA A 64 -4.64 -0.20 -0.32
CA ALA A 64 -6.06 -0.44 -0.59
C ALA A 64 -6.89 0.82 -0.27
N VAL A 65 -7.90 1.06 -1.10
CA VAL A 65 -8.81 2.23 -1.00
C VAL A 65 -10.26 1.75 -0.94
N GLN A 66 -11.09 2.47 -0.19
CA GLN A 66 -12.53 2.27 -0.18
C GLN A 66 -13.24 3.59 -0.37
N LYS A 67 -14.17 3.64 -1.33
CA LYS A 67 -15.10 4.77 -1.48
C LYS A 67 -16.20 4.62 -0.43
N ARG A 68 -16.43 5.67 0.35
CA ARG A 68 -17.59 5.78 1.24
C ARG A 68 -18.77 6.40 0.53
#